data_AF-A0A650A1J4-F1
#
_entry.id   AF-A0A650A1J4-F1
#
_cell.length_a   1.000
_cell.length_b   1.000
_cell.length_c   1.000
_cell.angle_alpha   90.00
_cell.angle_beta   90.00
_cell.angle_gamma   90.00
#
_symmetry.space_group_name_H-M   'P 1'
#
loop_
_entity.id
_entity.type
_entity.pdbx_description
1 polymer ?
#
loop_
_entity_poly.entity_id
_entity_poly.type
_entity_poly.pdbx_seq_one_letter_code
_entity_poly.pdbx_strand_id
1 'polypeptide(L)' 'MGEDATLNDFHSVADDPPTDTTVAPAIQPATLTYAYSPRGVECEACGTVTQRRWAAEDGLVCPSCVEW' A
#
# COMPACT_ATOMS: atom_id res chain seq x y z
N MET A 1 -25.38 -24.81 -3.84
CA MET A 1 -25.12 -24.01 -2.63
C MET A 1 -24.09 -24.77 -1.82
N GLY A 2 -22.84 -24.74 -2.29
CA GLY A 2 -21.69 -25.27 -1.56
C GLY A 2 -21.16 -24.16 -0.68
N GLU A 3 -20.76 -24.51 0.54
CA GLU A 3 -20.26 -23.59 1.55
C GLU A 3 -19.14 -22.67 1.03
N ASP A 4 -19.26 -21.39 1.39
CA ASP A 4 -18.23 -20.37 1.25
C ASP A 4 -16.96 -20.87 1.95
N ALA A 5 -15.86 -20.99 1.21
CA ALA A 5 -14.60 -21.52 1.73
C ALA A 5 -14.13 -20.67 2.92
N THR A 6 -14.18 -21.25 4.13
CA THR A 6 -13.85 -20.52 5.36
C THR A 6 -12.35 -20.22 5.40
N LEU A 7 -12.01 -18.99 5.80
CA LEU A 7 -10.65 -18.40 5.88
C LEU A 7 -9.61 -19.25 6.66
N ASN A 8 -10.05 -20.28 7.39
CA ASN A 8 -9.22 -21.20 8.16
C ASN A 8 -8.41 -22.19 7.30
N ASP A 9 -8.85 -22.49 6.08
CA ASP A 9 -8.16 -23.43 5.17
C ASP A 9 -6.75 -22.96 4.79
N PHE A 10 -6.57 -21.63 4.61
CA PHE A 10 -5.28 -21.01 4.28
C PHE A 10 -4.29 -20.93 5.45
N HIS A 11 -4.73 -21.20 6.68
CA HIS A 11 -3.94 -20.95 7.88
C HIS A 11 -3.20 -22.19 8.42
N SER A 12 -3.34 -23.35 7.78
CA SER A 12 -2.83 -24.63 8.32
C SER A 12 -1.55 -25.15 7.67
N VAL A 13 -0.79 -24.33 6.94
CA VAL A 13 0.58 -24.69 6.57
C VAL A 13 1.51 -24.31 7.73
N ALA A 14 2.07 -25.31 8.40
CA ALA A 14 3.14 -25.09 9.37
C ALA A 14 4.33 -24.45 8.64
N ASP A 15 4.62 -23.21 8.98
CA ASP A 15 5.74 -22.41 8.50
C ASP A 15 7.04 -23.00 9.09
N ASP A 16 7.60 -24.01 8.42
CA ASP A 16 9.01 -24.37 8.60
C ASP A 16 9.82 -23.42 7.71
N PRO A 17 10.56 -22.44 8.27
CA PRO A 17 11.28 -21.50 7.45
C PRO A 17 12.45 -22.24 6.76
N PRO A 18 12.50 -22.30 5.42
CA PRO A 18 13.67 -22.83 4.75
C PRO A 18 14.86 -21.96 5.16
N THR A 19 15.85 -22.56 5.83
CA THR A 19 17.10 -21.90 6.18
C THR A 19 17.98 -21.86 4.93
N ASP A 20 17.56 -21.09 3.94
CA ASP A 20 18.31 -20.81 2.73
C ASP A 20 18.80 -19.36 2.83
N THR A 21 20.05 -19.19 3.24
CA THR A 21 20.75 -17.90 3.28
C THR A 21 21.11 -17.47 1.85
N THR A 22 20.10 -17.34 1.00
CA THR A 22 20.23 -16.63 -0.28
C THR A 22 20.06 -15.15 0.03
N VAL A 23 21.12 -14.37 -0.24
CA VAL A 23 21.04 -12.91 -0.21
C VAL A 23 20.01 -12.50 -1.26
N ALA A 24 18.80 -12.19 -0.80
CA ALA A 24 17.74 -11.74 -1.68
C ALA A 24 18.23 -10.50 -2.44
N PRO A 25 18.05 -10.43 -3.77
CA PRO A 25 18.39 -9.24 -4.52
C PRO A 25 17.64 -8.04 -3.95
N ALA A 26 18.26 -6.87 -3.93
CA ALA A 26 17.60 -5.65 -3.49
C ALA A 26 16.35 -5.39 -4.37
N ILE A 27 15.17 -5.60 -3.79
CA ILE A 27 13.89 -5.36 -4.47
C ILE A 27 13.61 -3.87 -4.40
N GLN A 28 13.38 -3.24 -5.55
CA GLN A 28 12.88 -1.88 -5.57
C GLN A 28 11.44 -1.86 -5.04
N PRO A 29 11.15 -1.12 -3.96
CA PRO A 29 9.79 -1.04 -3.44
C PRO A 29 8.87 -0.42 -4.49
N ALA A 30 7.64 -0.90 -4.54
CA ALA A 30 6.65 -0.35 -5.45
C ALA A 30 6.35 1.12 -5.11
N THR A 31 6.30 1.96 -6.15
CA THR A 31 5.86 3.35 -5.99
C THR A 31 4.40 3.38 -5.57
N LEU A 32 4.11 4.09 -4.49
CA LEU A 32 2.74 4.29 -4.01
C LEU A 32 1.97 5.14 -5.01
N THR A 33 0.85 4.65 -5.55
CA THR A 33 -0.03 5.42 -6.44
C THR A 33 -1.03 6.27 -5.64
N TYR A 34 -1.37 5.84 -4.43
CA TYR A 34 -2.41 6.44 -3.59
C TYR A 34 -2.11 6.24 -2.11
N ALA A 35 -2.45 7.24 -1.30
CA ALA A 35 -2.37 7.19 0.15
C ALA A 35 -3.67 7.69 0.79
N TYR A 36 -4.16 6.93 1.77
CA TYR A 36 -5.27 7.31 2.64
C TYR A 36 -4.77 7.61 4.05
N SER A 37 -5.31 8.64 4.69
CA SER A 37 -5.00 9.02 6.06
C SER A 37 -6.27 9.47 6.79
N PRO A 38 -6.74 8.75 7.82
CA PRO A 38 -8.03 9.04 8.47
C PRO A 38 -8.02 10.37 9.23
N ARG A 39 -6.86 10.81 9.72
CA ARG A 39 -6.69 12.12 10.37
C ARG A 39 -6.56 13.28 9.38
N GLY A 40 -6.45 12.99 8.09
CA GLY A 40 -6.04 13.96 7.08
C GLY A 40 -4.54 14.28 7.17
N VAL A 41 -3.97 14.66 6.04
CA VAL A 41 -2.60 15.17 5.91
C VAL A 41 -2.64 16.37 4.97
N GLU A 42 -1.79 17.35 5.21
CA GLU A 42 -1.66 18.53 4.33
C GLU A 42 -1.15 18.11 2.95
N CYS A 43 -1.77 18.67 1.91
CA CYS A 43 -1.28 18.57 0.55
C CYS A 43 0.02 19.35 0.40
N GLU A 44 1.06 18.74 -0.17
CA GLU A 44 2.34 19.40 -0.38
C GLU A 44 2.25 20.55 -1.40
N ALA A 45 1.29 20.50 -2.33
CA ALA A 45 1.10 21.53 -3.36
C ALA A 45 0.26 22.75 -2.90
N CYS A 46 -0.80 22.53 -2.12
CA CYS A 46 -1.77 23.59 -1.79
C CYS A 46 -2.01 23.79 -0.28
N GLY A 47 -1.39 22.99 0.58
CA GLY A 47 -1.56 23.05 2.04
C GLY A 47 -2.94 22.59 2.55
N THR A 48 -3.86 22.20 1.67
CA THR A 48 -5.19 21.76 2.11
C THR A 48 -5.09 20.38 2.77
N VAL A 49 -5.68 20.25 3.96
CA VAL A 49 -5.78 18.96 4.66
C VAL A 49 -6.76 18.05 3.89
N THR A 50 -6.26 16.92 3.41
CA THR A 50 -7.06 15.90 2.72
C THR A 50 -6.81 14.54 3.34
N GLN A 51 -7.84 13.70 3.36
CA GLN A 51 -7.70 12.30 3.76
C GLN A 51 -7.12 11.42 2.65
N ARG A 52 -7.14 11.91 1.40
CA ARG A 52 -6.77 11.15 0.21
C ARG A 52 -5.72 11.93 -0.58
N ARG A 53 -4.62 11.26 -0.92
CA ARG A 53 -3.54 11.81 -1.74
C ARG A 53 -3.14 10.83 -2.84
N TRP A 54 -2.68 11.35 -3.96
CA TRP A 54 -2.29 10.61 -5.17
C TRP A 54 -0.86 10.96 -5.55
N ALA A 55 -0.18 10.01 -6.19
CA ALA A 55 1.14 10.25 -6.74
C ALA A 55 1.07 11.27 -7.88
N ALA A 56 1.92 12.27 -7.78
CA ALA A 56 2.25 13.26 -8.80
C ALA A 56 3.78 13.34 -8.94
N GLU A 57 4.28 14.14 -9.87
CA GLU A 57 5.72 14.30 -10.13
C GLU A 57 6.49 14.77 -8.87
N ASP A 58 5.89 15.66 -8.08
CA ASP A 58 6.46 16.23 -6.85
C ASP A 58 6.09 15.46 -5.55
N GLY A 59 5.43 14.30 -5.63
CA GLY A 59 5.07 13.49 -4.46
C GLY A 59 3.58 13.22 -4.30
N LEU A 60 3.06 13.27 -3.07
CA LEU A 60 1.66 12.92 -2.78
C LEU A 60 0.79 14.16 -2.63
N VAL A 61 -0.04 14.43 -3.63
CA VAL A 61 -0.90 15.62 -3.70
C VAL A 61 -2.39 15.28 -3.59
N CYS A 62 -3.23 16.26 -3.28
CA CYS A 62 -4.67 16.09 -3.14
C CYS A 62 -5.38 15.87 -4.50
N PRO A 63 -6.66 15.47 -4.53
CA PRO A 63 -7.35 15.14 -5.79
C PRO A 63 -7.56 16.34 -6.71
N SER A 64 -7.51 17.56 -6.15
CA SER A 64 -7.60 18.80 -6.92
C SER A 64 -6.26 19.24 -7.51
N CYS A 65 -5.14 18.75 -6.97
CA CYS A 65 -3.79 19.15 -7.38
C CYS A 65 -3.09 18.10 -8.23
N VAL A 66 -3.53 16.84 -8.20
CA VAL A 66 -2.98 15.82 -9.10
C VAL A 66 -3.41 16.15 -10.53
N GLU A 67 -2.45 16.11 -11.45
CA GLU A 67 -2.69 16.19 -12.89
C GLU A 67 -3.23 14.84 -13.36
N TRP A 68 -4.54 14.66 -13.16
CA TRP A 68 -5.29 13.48 -13.61
C TRP A 68 -5.72 13.62 -15.08
#